data_AF-A0A9C8P165-F1
#
_entry.id   AF-A0A9C8P165-F1
#
_cell.length_a   1.000
_cell.length_b   1.000
_cell.length_c   1.000
_cell.angle_alpha   90.00
_cell.angle_beta   90.00
_cell.angle_gamma   90.00
#
_symmetry.space_group_name_H-M   'P 1'
#
loop_
_entity.id
_entity.type
_entity.pdbx_description
1 polymer ?
#
loop_
_entity_poly.entity_id
_entity_poly.type
_entity_poly.pdbx_seq_one_letter_code
_entity_poly.pdbx_strand_id
1 'polypeptide(L)'
;MKRYRIFSFDFDSRAHSLEPVQDQWDEKVKELHIQNREKTIKGLAEQFGNWSIEQKVKNFQDLKLKPFSVAAFHNKFLEQIRNSFVVGGYYPALTGSCALGERILNHMVLLLRDYHKESPEYKKLYRKQSFDYWPVAIDALESWGELLPEAAEKLRDLNDKRNHAIHFNPETDHNDRELALQAIHLVQDIVSAQFSAFGRQPWYFCVPGEMYIKKEWEDRPLIKHIFIPNSALVGPKHRVESMIPKIVVNDRFEYEDREISDEEYIELRQRR
;
A
#
# COMPACT_ATOMS: atom_id res chain seq x y z
N MET A 1 28.80 -3.80 -2.31
CA MET A 1 28.09 -4.02 -3.60
C MET A 1 26.59 -4.35 -3.51
N LYS A 2 25.99 -4.58 -2.34
CA LYS A 2 24.59 -5.06 -2.26
C LYS A 2 23.57 -3.92 -2.19
N ARG A 3 22.31 -4.24 -2.52
CA ARG A 3 21.14 -3.36 -2.44
C ARG A 3 19.95 -4.10 -1.87
N TYR A 4 19.10 -3.39 -1.14
CA TYR A 4 17.86 -3.96 -0.65
C TYR A 4 16.83 -4.04 -1.78
N ARG A 5 16.41 -5.27 -2.09
CA ARG A 5 15.31 -5.56 -3.01
C ARG A 5 14.05 -5.91 -2.24
N ILE A 6 12.93 -5.30 -2.58
CA ILE A 6 11.64 -5.61 -1.94
C ILE A 6 11.10 -6.94 -2.46
N PHE A 7 10.66 -7.77 -1.52
CA PHE A 7 10.12 -9.10 -1.80
C PHE A 7 8.80 -9.36 -1.09
N SER A 8 8.56 -8.71 0.04
CA SER A 8 7.36 -8.89 0.86
C SER A 8 6.37 -7.77 0.62
N PHE A 9 5.31 -8.06 -0.14
CA PHE A 9 4.26 -7.11 -0.48
C PHE A 9 2.89 -7.80 -0.58
N ASP A 10 1.84 -7.01 -0.43
CA ASP A 10 0.44 -7.44 -0.36
C ASP A 10 -0.40 -6.61 -1.35
N PHE A 11 -1.19 -7.29 -2.17
CA PHE A 11 -2.02 -6.72 -3.23
C PHE A 11 -3.15 -7.68 -3.60
N ASP A 12 -4.15 -7.17 -4.31
CA ASP A 12 -5.25 -7.97 -4.87
C ASP A 12 -5.67 -7.37 -6.21
N SER A 13 -5.39 -8.12 -7.27
CA SER A 13 -5.66 -7.71 -8.65
C SER A 13 -6.91 -8.37 -9.26
N ARG A 14 -7.67 -9.15 -8.48
CA ARG A 14 -8.85 -9.89 -8.99
C ARG A 14 -9.90 -8.99 -9.63
N ALA A 15 -9.97 -7.72 -9.22
CA ALA A 15 -10.91 -6.75 -9.79
C ALA A 15 -10.73 -6.58 -11.31
N HIS A 16 -9.52 -6.72 -11.85
CA HIS A 16 -9.29 -6.65 -13.30
C HIS A 16 -10.00 -7.77 -14.06
N SER A 17 -10.10 -8.97 -13.49
CA SER A 17 -10.83 -10.08 -14.11
C SER A 17 -12.34 -9.82 -14.20
N LEU A 18 -12.84 -8.77 -13.53
CA LEU A 18 -14.25 -8.34 -13.59
C LEU A 18 -14.50 -7.19 -14.58
N GLU A 19 -13.47 -6.71 -15.28
CA GLU A 19 -13.64 -5.72 -16.34
C GLU A 19 -14.39 -6.32 -17.56
N PRO A 20 -15.09 -5.49 -18.35
CA PRO A 20 -15.71 -5.95 -19.58
C PRO A 20 -14.65 -6.39 -20.60
N VAL A 21 -15.01 -7.43 -21.38
CA VAL A 21 -14.21 -7.86 -22.54
C VAL A 21 -14.13 -6.69 -23.53
N GLN A 22 -12.95 -6.46 -24.07
CA GLN A 22 -12.74 -5.42 -25.08
C GLN A 22 -12.85 -6.02 -26.49
N ASP A 23 -13.51 -5.30 -27.39
CA ASP A 23 -13.80 -5.81 -28.74
C ASP A 23 -12.54 -6.07 -29.57
N GLN A 24 -11.50 -5.23 -29.36
CA GLN A 24 -10.22 -5.29 -30.04
C GLN A 24 -9.30 -6.44 -29.59
N TRP A 25 -9.70 -7.21 -28.58
CA TRP A 25 -8.89 -8.34 -28.11
C TRP A 25 -8.98 -9.53 -29.06
N ASP A 26 -7.88 -10.29 -29.16
CA ASP A 26 -7.89 -11.57 -29.85
C ASP A 26 -8.86 -12.55 -29.16
N GLU A 27 -9.52 -13.41 -29.93
CA GLU A 27 -10.53 -14.34 -29.41
C GLU A 27 -10.00 -15.24 -28.28
N LYS A 28 -8.73 -15.66 -28.36
CA LYS A 28 -8.08 -16.43 -27.28
C LYS A 28 -7.97 -15.64 -25.98
N VAL A 29 -7.70 -14.33 -26.06
CA VAL A 29 -7.60 -13.45 -24.90
C VAL A 29 -8.99 -13.23 -24.31
N LYS A 30 -10.01 -13.06 -25.16
CA LYS A 30 -11.42 -12.96 -24.72
C LYS A 30 -11.85 -14.21 -23.96
N GLU A 31 -11.60 -15.39 -24.51
CA GLU A 31 -11.94 -16.67 -23.87
C GLU A 31 -11.23 -16.83 -22.51
N LEU A 32 -9.93 -16.56 -22.46
CA LEU A 32 -9.17 -16.61 -21.20
C LEU A 32 -9.70 -15.61 -20.16
N HIS A 33 -10.07 -14.40 -20.58
CA HIS A 33 -10.65 -13.39 -19.70
C HIS A 33 -12.00 -13.83 -19.13
N ILE A 34 -12.86 -14.42 -19.95
CA ILE A 34 -14.16 -14.97 -19.51
C ILE A 34 -13.95 -16.07 -18.47
N GLN A 35 -13.01 -17.00 -18.71
CA GLN A 35 -12.68 -18.04 -17.74
C GLN A 35 -12.14 -17.46 -16.41
N ASN A 36 -11.30 -16.42 -16.47
CA ASN A 36 -10.78 -15.75 -15.28
C ASN A 36 -11.88 -15.01 -14.51
N ARG A 37 -12.82 -14.40 -15.22
CA ARG A 37 -14.01 -13.76 -14.64
C ARG A 37 -14.86 -14.76 -13.87
N GLU A 38 -15.18 -15.90 -14.48
CA GLU A 38 -15.96 -16.98 -13.86
C GLU A 38 -15.27 -17.54 -12.60
N LYS A 39 -13.96 -17.82 -12.68
CA LYS A 39 -13.16 -18.25 -11.52
C LYS A 39 -13.16 -17.22 -10.41
N THR A 40 -13.06 -15.93 -10.76
CA THR A 40 -13.09 -14.84 -9.79
C THR A 40 -14.45 -14.76 -9.09
N ILE A 41 -15.55 -14.80 -9.84
CA ILE A 41 -16.91 -14.78 -9.26
C ILE A 41 -17.13 -15.98 -8.35
N LYS A 42 -16.68 -17.18 -8.75
CA LYS A 42 -16.74 -18.38 -7.91
C LYS A 42 -15.93 -18.21 -6.62
N GLY A 43 -14.71 -17.68 -6.71
CA GLY A 43 -13.88 -17.41 -5.54
C GLY A 43 -14.48 -16.36 -4.60
N LEU A 44 -15.14 -15.33 -5.15
CA LEU A 44 -15.88 -14.35 -4.34
C LEU A 44 -17.08 -14.98 -3.63
N ALA A 45 -17.79 -15.89 -4.30
CA ALA A 45 -18.88 -16.65 -3.71
C ALA A 45 -18.39 -17.59 -2.59
N GLU A 46 -17.23 -18.22 -2.75
CA GLU A 46 -16.60 -19.04 -1.71
C GLU A 46 -16.14 -18.18 -0.51
N GLN A 47 -15.57 -17.00 -0.77
CA GLN A 47 -15.03 -16.11 0.27
C GLN A 47 -16.14 -15.38 1.06
N PHE A 48 -17.18 -14.90 0.38
CA PHE A 48 -18.20 -14.01 0.97
C PHE A 48 -19.60 -14.63 1.03
N GLY A 49 -19.80 -15.82 0.48
CA GLY A 49 -21.09 -16.51 0.39
C GLY A 49 -21.95 -16.10 -0.80
N ASN A 50 -22.85 -17.00 -1.22
CA ASN A 50 -23.70 -16.83 -2.42
C ASN A 50 -24.85 -15.82 -2.29
N TRP A 51 -25.28 -15.48 -1.08
CA TRP A 51 -26.38 -14.53 -0.90
C TRP A 51 -26.02 -13.15 -1.45
N SER A 52 -26.85 -12.57 -2.32
CA SER A 52 -26.63 -11.29 -2.99
C SER A 52 -25.27 -11.20 -3.72
N ILE A 53 -24.86 -12.28 -4.40
CA ILE A 53 -23.54 -12.36 -5.05
C ILE A 53 -23.34 -11.26 -6.10
N GLU A 54 -24.38 -10.86 -6.83
CA GLU A 54 -24.30 -9.82 -7.86
C GLU A 54 -23.87 -8.48 -7.24
N GLN A 55 -24.43 -8.13 -6.07
CA GLN A 55 -24.06 -6.92 -5.36
C GLN A 55 -22.63 -7.01 -4.80
N LYS A 56 -22.19 -8.17 -4.32
CA LYS A 56 -20.82 -8.39 -3.84
C LYS A 56 -19.80 -8.27 -4.97
N VAL A 57 -20.10 -8.84 -6.14
CA VAL A 57 -19.26 -8.71 -7.34
C VAL A 57 -19.16 -7.24 -7.75
N LYS A 58 -20.28 -6.51 -7.78
CA LYS A 58 -20.29 -5.07 -8.06
C LYS A 58 -19.46 -4.28 -7.04
N ASN A 59 -19.68 -4.51 -5.75
CA ASN A 59 -18.91 -3.84 -4.69
C ASN A 59 -17.41 -4.15 -4.81
N PHE A 60 -17.03 -5.40 -5.07
CA PHE A 60 -15.64 -5.79 -5.24
C PHE A 60 -15.00 -5.13 -6.47
N GLN A 61 -15.75 -5.02 -7.57
CA GLN A 61 -15.31 -4.31 -8.77
C GLN A 61 -15.11 -2.81 -8.49
N ASP A 62 -16.06 -2.16 -7.81
CA ASP A 62 -16.03 -0.73 -7.50
C ASP A 62 -14.87 -0.37 -6.57
N LEU A 63 -14.46 -1.28 -5.68
CA LEU A 63 -13.26 -1.11 -4.82
C LEU A 63 -11.96 -1.01 -5.62
N LYS A 64 -11.96 -1.45 -6.88
CA LYS A 64 -10.77 -1.58 -7.73
C LYS A 64 -9.69 -2.45 -7.05
N LEU A 65 -8.48 -2.37 -7.58
CA LEU A 65 -7.32 -3.10 -7.09
C LEU A 65 -6.98 -2.68 -5.66
N LYS A 66 -6.58 -3.65 -4.86
CA LYS A 66 -5.84 -3.35 -3.63
C LYS A 66 -4.41 -2.98 -4.04
N PRO A 67 -3.88 -1.82 -3.58
CA PRO A 67 -2.60 -1.32 -4.04
C PRO A 67 -1.45 -2.25 -3.65
N PHE A 68 -0.37 -2.23 -4.44
CA PHE A 68 0.85 -2.97 -4.16
C PHE A 68 1.59 -2.37 -2.97
N SER A 69 1.23 -2.78 -1.77
CA SER A 69 1.83 -2.26 -0.54
C SER A 69 2.97 -3.15 -0.07
N VAL A 70 4.06 -2.58 0.47
CA VAL A 70 4.97 -3.38 1.31
C VAL A 70 4.18 -4.01 2.45
N ALA A 71 4.52 -5.24 2.85
CA ALA A 71 3.78 -5.95 3.88
C ALA A 71 4.02 -5.30 5.25
N ALA A 72 3.10 -4.41 5.63
CA ALA A 72 3.21 -3.56 6.80
C ALA A 72 1.94 -3.60 7.64
N PHE A 73 1.96 -2.83 8.73
CA PHE A 73 0.96 -2.87 9.79
C PHE A 73 -0.47 -2.52 9.34
N HIS A 74 -0.66 -1.82 8.22
CA HIS A 74 -1.96 -1.39 7.71
C HIS A 74 -2.67 -2.41 6.82
N ASN A 75 -1.94 -3.35 6.21
CA ASN A 75 -2.47 -4.28 5.19
C ASN A 75 -3.65 -5.12 5.68
N LYS A 76 -3.52 -5.67 6.89
CA LYS A 76 -4.58 -6.47 7.53
C LYS A 76 -5.87 -5.67 7.69
N PHE A 77 -5.77 -4.41 8.10
CA PHE A 77 -6.93 -3.57 8.36
C PHE A 77 -7.57 -3.10 7.05
N LEU A 78 -6.77 -2.77 6.03
CA LEU A 78 -7.28 -2.45 4.70
C LEU A 78 -8.06 -3.62 4.11
N GLU A 79 -7.57 -4.85 4.28
CA GLU A 79 -8.27 -6.07 3.88
C GLU A 79 -9.62 -6.21 4.59
N GLN A 80 -9.66 -6.01 5.90
CA GLN A 80 -10.90 -6.07 6.69
C GLN A 80 -11.93 -5.02 6.24
N ILE A 81 -11.47 -3.80 5.97
CA ILE A 81 -12.31 -2.70 5.47
C ILE A 81 -12.91 -3.04 4.11
N ARG A 82 -12.06 -3.50 3.16
CA ARG A 82 -12.50 -3.94 1.83
C ARG A 82 -13.52 -5.06 1.94
N ASN A 83 -13.26 -6.06 2.78
CA ASN A 83 -14.17 -7.19 2.99
C ASN A 83 -15.52 -6.73 3.57
N SER A 84 -15.53 -5.78 4.51
CA SER A 84 -16.76 -5.19 5.04
C SER A 84 -17.58 -4.52 3.93
N PHE A 85 -16.94 -3.75 3.05
CA PHE A 85 -17.61 -3.10 1.93
C PHE A 85 -18.22 -4.11 0.95
N VAL A 86 -17.48 -5.17 0.62
CA VAL A 86 -17.95 -6.22 -0.30
C VAL A 86 -19.26 -6.84 0.19
N VAL A 87 -19.34 -7.17 1.48
CA VAL A 87 -20.54 -7.80 2.06
C VAL A 87 -21.69 -6.83 2.38
N GLY A 88 -21.55 -5.54 2.05
CA GLY A 88 -22.57 -4.52 2.26
C GLY A 88 -22.52 -3.83 3.64
N GLY A 89 -21.48 -4.10 4.44
CA GLY A 89 -21.20 -3.37 5.69
C GLY A 89 -20.55 -2.02 5.40
N TYR A 90 -21.30 -1.09 4.80
CA TYR A 90 -20.77 0.20 4.34
C TYR A 90 -20.38 1.13 5.48
N TYR A 91 -21.24 1.35 6.48
CA TYR A 91 -20.88 2.18 7.64
C TYR A 91 -19.64 1.66 8.41
N PRO A 92 -19.52 0.35 8.71
CA PRO A 92 -18.27 -0.20 9.25
C PRO A 92 -17.05 -0.01 8.34
N ALA A 93 -17.22 -0.07 7.01
CA ALA A 93 -16.13 0.17 6.07
C ALA A 93 -15.71 1.66 6.04
N LEU A 94 -16.67 2.59 6.09
CA LEU A 94 -16.44 4.03 6.18
C LEU A 94 -15.67 4.40 7.47
N THR A 95 -16.21 3.99 8.62
CA THR A 95 -15.59 4.27 9.92
C THR A 95 -14.24 3.56 10.08
N GLY A 96 -14.14 2.32 9.59
CA GLY A 96 -12.88 1.57 9.53
C GLY A 96 -11.81 2.25 8.69
N SER A 97 -12.18 2.85 7.54
CA SER A 97 -11.26 3.63 6.70
C SER A 97 -10.69 4.84 7.43
N CYS A 98 -11.56 5.59 8.11
CA CYS A 98 -11.16 6.74 8.92
C CYS A 98 -10.23 6.32 10.08
N ALA A 99 -10.58 5.24 10.79
CA ALA A 99 -9.77 4.70 11.88
C ALA A 99 -8.41 4.17 11.39
N LEU A 100 -8.34 3.61 10.18
CA LEU A 100 -7.08 3.16 9.60
C LEU A 100 -6.18 4.35 9.24
N GLY A 101 -6.73 5.45 8.71
CA GLY A 101 -5.97 6.69 8.50
C GLY A 101 -5.33 7.20 9.80
N GLU A 102 -6.11 7.25 10.88
CA GLU A 102 -5.61 7.62 12.21
C GLU A 102 -4.49 6.69 12.68
N ARG A 103 -4.70 5.38 12.48
CA ARG A 103 -3.73 4.36 12.89
C ARG A 103 -2.43 4.48 12.12
N ILE A 104 -2.47 4.79 10.81
CA ILE A 104 -1.29 5.04 9.98
C ILE A 104 -0.50 6.23 10.53
N LEU A 105 -1.17 7.36 10.73
CA LEU A 105 -0.55 8.57 11.29
C LEU A 105 0.09 8.32 12.65
N ASN A 106 -0.66 7.73 13.57
CA ASN A 106 -0.19 7.48 14.93
C ASN A 106 0.99 6.51 14.93
N HIS A 107 0.96 5.47 14.08
CA HIS A 107 2.06 4.53 13.96
C HIS A 107 3.32 5.22 13.42
N MET A 108 3.21 6.03 12.38
CA MET A 108 4.34 6.80 11.83
C MET A 108 4.93 7.76 12.86
N VAL A 109 4.09 8.54 13.55
CA VAL A 109 4.57 9.47 14.59
C VAL A 109 5.32 8.72 15.69
N LEU A 110 4.74 7.64 16.23
CA LEU A 110 5.36 6.87 17.30
C LEU A 110 6.68 6.23 16.88
N LEU A 111 6.77 5.78 15.62
CA LEU A 111 7.95 5.12 15.08
C LEU A 111 9.08 6.11 14.76
N LEU A 112 8.75 7.32 14.30
CA LEU A 112 9.71 8.21 13.66
C LEU A 112 10.06 9.46 14.48
N ARG A 113 9.18 9.95 15.36
CA ARG A 113 9.39 11.24 16.07
C ARG A 113 10.69 11.33 16.86
N ASP A 114 11.18 10.22 17.39
CA ASP A 114 12.40 10.19 18.21
C ASP A 114 13.68 10.43 17.39
N TYR A 115 13.62 10.27 16.06
CA TYR A 115 14.69 10.66 15.14
C TYR A 115 14.76 12.18 14.92
N HIS A 116 13.70 12.90 15.31
CA HIS A 116 13.50 14.32 15.04
C HIS A 116 13.39 15.16 16.32
N LYS A 117 14.00 14.71 17.44
CA LYS A 117 13.89 15.37 18.76
C LYS A 117 14.32 16.84 18.78
N GLU A 118 15.27 17.19 17.93
CA GLU A 118 15.79 18.55 17.81
C GLU A 118 14.90 19.46 16.95
N SER A 119 13.90 18.89 16.27
CA SER A 119 13.00 19.67 15.41
C SER A 119 11.98 20.47 16.24
N PRO A 120 11.54 21.65 15.74
CA PRO A 120 10.51 22.44 16.41
C PRO A 120 9.15 21.71 16.49
N GLU A 121 8.85 20.84 15.53
CA GLU A 121 7.60 20.05 15.46
C GLU A 121 7.53 18.96 16.53
N TYR A 122 8.66 18.38 16.94
CA TYR A 122 8.68 17.35 17.98
C TYR A 122 8.02 17.81 19.28
N LYS A 123 8.22 19.08 19.68
CA LYS A 123 7.59 19.66 20.87
C LYS A 123 6.06 19.71 20.79
N LYS A 124 5.49 19.68 19.58
CA LYS A 124 4.04 19.61 19.36
C LYS A 124 3.52 18.18 19.43
N LEU A 125 4.36 17.15 19.36
CA LEU A 125 3.96 15.74 19.20
C LEU A 125 4.51 14.79 20.29
N TYR A 126 5.31 15.30 21.22
CA TYR A 126 5.94 14.44 22.23
C TYR A 126 4.93 13.77 23.18
N ARG A 127 3.82 14.45 23.52
CA ARG A 127 2.76 13.87 24.34
C ARG A 127 1.81 13.05 23.50
N LYS A 128 1.33 11.94 24.06
CA LYS A 128 0.41 11.01 23.38
C LYS A 128 -0.85 11.69 22.85
N GLN A 129 -1.43 12.61 23.64
CA GLN A 129 -2.65 13.34 23.25
C GLN A 129 -2.43 14.35 22.11
N SER A 130 -1.18 14.67 21.77
CA SER A 130 -0.90 15.77 20.87
C SER A 130 -0.97 15.40 19.39
N PHE A 131 -1.03 14.11 19.05
CA PHE A 131 -1.19 13.62 17.68
C PHE A 131 -2.58 13.06 17.38
N ASP A 132 -3.53 13.17 18.32
CA ASP A 132 -4.94 12.87 18.07
C ASP A 132 -5.57 13.87 17.08
N TYR A 133 -4.98 15.07 16.96
CA TYR A 133 -5.33 16.06 15.94
C TYR A 133 -4.46 15.87 14.70
N TRP A 134 -5.05 15.29 13.65
CA TRP A 134 -4.35 14.83 12.45
C TRP A 134 -3.52 15.92 11.77
N PRO A 135 -3.98 17.18 11.60
CA PRO A 135 -3.19 18.19 10.90
C PRO A 135 -1.81 18.41 11.52
N VAL A 136 -1.69 18.40 12.85
CA VAL A 136 -0.38 18.57 13.52
C VAL A 136 0.55 17.37 13.27
N ALA A 137 0.01 16.15 13.20
CA ALA A 137 0.78 14.95 12.86
C ALA A 137 1.21 14.95 11.37
N ILE A 138 0.29 15.31 10.47
CA ILE A 138 0.55 15.40 9.02
C ILE A 138 1.65 16.42 8.75
N ASP A 139 1.50 17.65 9.26
CA ASP A 139 2.45 18.73 9.00
C ASP A 139 3.86 18.42 9.53
N ALA A 140 3.96 17.73 10.66
CA ALA A 140 5.27 17.33 11.20
C ALA A 140 5.92 16.22 10.38
N LEU A 141 5.18 15.16 10.02
CA LEU A 141 5.72 14.08 9.20
C LEU A 141 6.14 14.57 7.81
N GLU A 142 5.38 15.50 7.24
CA GLU A 142 5.70 16.18 5.97
C GLU A 142 6.95 17.06 6.11
N SER A 143 7.05 17.87 7.18
CA SER A 143 8.25 18.70 7.48
C SER A 143 9.52 17.86 7.65
N TRP A 144 9.40 16.69 8.29
CA TRP A 144 10.51 15.74 8.46
C TRP A 144 10.89 15.00 7.17
N GLY A 145 10.07 15.12 6.11
CA GLY A 145 10.25 14.37 4.86
C GLY A 145 9.95 12.87 5.00
N GLU A 146 9.24 12.47 6.06
CA GLU A 146 8.85 11.08 6.31
C GLU A 146 7.49 10.73 5.67
N LEU A 147 6.68 11.75 5.36
CA LEU A 147 5.41 11.64 4.64
C LEU A 147 5.51 12.40 3.32
N LEU A 148 5.18 11.73 2.21
CA LEU A 148 5.18 12.36 0.90
C LEU A 148 4.02 13.37 0.78
N PRO A 149 4.21 14.50 0.06
CA PRO A 149 3.18 15.54 -0.07
C PRO A 149 1.82 15.00 -0.56
N GLU A 150 1.85 14.09 -1.54
CA GLU A 150 0.64 13.46 -2.08
C GLU A 150 -0.12 12.63 -1.03
N ALA A 151 0.61 11.94 -0.13
CA ALA A 151 -0.02 11.19 0.95
C ALA A 151 -0.56 12.12 2.04
N ALA A 152 0.12 13.23 2.30
CA ALA A 152 -0.30 14.27 3.24
C ALA A 152 -1.63 14.92 2.81
N GLU A 153 -1.77 15.29 1.54
CA GLU A 153 -3.02 15.82 0.97
C GLU A 153 -4.20 14.86 1.19
N LYS A 154 -4.03 13.59 0.79
CA LYS A 154 -5.09 12.58 0.93
C LYS A 154 -5.45 12.27 2.39
N LEU A 155 -4.49 12.38 3.31
CA LEU A 155 -4.76 12.25 4.75
C LEU A 155 -5.58 13.43 5.28
N ARG A 156 -5.38 14.64 4.74
CA ARG A 156 -6.22 15.82 5.06
C ARG A 156 -7.65 15.60 4.54
N ASP A 157 -7.81 15.12 3.32
CA ASP A 157 -9.13 14.77 2.77
C ASP A 157 -9.85 13.69 3.60
N LEU A 158 -9.10 12.67 4.04
CA LEU A 158 -9.66 11.61 4.89
C LEU A 158 -10.04 12.12 6.30
N ASN A 159 -9.28 13.06 6.85
CA ASN A 159 -9.62 13.72 8.12
C ASN A 159 -10.96 14.46 8.02
N ASP A 160 -11.23 15.12 6.90
CA ASP A 160 -12.52 15.79 6.69
C ASP A 160 -13.67 14.79 6.62
N LYS A 161 -13.49 13.66 5.90
CA LYS A 161 -14.48 12.58 5.86
C LYS A 161 -14.72 11.95 7.24
N ARG A 162 -13.68 11.77 8.06
CA ARG A 162 -13.79 11.29 9.44
C ARG A 162 -14.73 12.18 10.25
N ASN A 163 -14.52 13.49 10.19
CA ASN A 163 -15.34 14.44 10.93
C ASN A 163 -16.82 14.33 10.51
N HIS A 164 -17.09 14.20 9.22
CA HIS A 164 -18.46 14.04 8.70
C HIS A 164 -19.10 12.68 9.03
N ALA A 165 -18.32 11.60 9.11
CA ALA A 165 -18.82 10.25 9.33
C ALA A 165 -19.04 9.90 10.82
N ILE A 166 -18.27 10.51 11.72
CA ILE A 166 -18.32 10.24 13.17
C ILE A 166 -19.32 11.18 13.86
N HIS A 167 -19.41 12.44 13.44
CA HIS A 167 -20.45 13.33 13.92
C HIS A 167 -21.79 12.97 13.26
N PHE A 168 -22.88 12.95 14.03
CA PHE A 168 -24.20 12.58 13.52
C PHE A 168 -24.55 13.41 12.28
N ASN A 169 -24.71 12.74 11.16
CA ASN A 169 -25.08 13.33 9.88
C ASN A 169 -26.15 12.45 9.20
N PRO A 170 -27.40 12.94 9.05
CA PRO A 170 -28.50 12.20 8.42
C PRO A 170 -28.19 11.69 7.00
N GLU A 171 -27.26 12.33 6.29
CA GLU A 171 -26.83 11.86 4.96
C GLU A 171 -26.19 10.47 5.02
N THR A 172 -25.51 10.14 6.12
CA THR A 172 -24.86 8.84 6.32
C THR A 172 -25.87 7.70 6.36
N ASP A 173 -27.10 7.95 6.83
CA ASP A 173 -28.15 6.93 6.92
C ASP A 173 -28.69 6.50 5.53
N HIS A 174 -28.39 7.28 4.48
CA HIS A 174 -28.91 7.07 3.13
C HIS A 174 -27.82 6.90 2.06
N ASN A 175 -26.58 7.34 2.35
CA ASN A 175 -25.49 7.39 1.38
C ASN A 175 -24.19 6.72 1.88
N ASP A 176 -24.27 5.88 2.93
CA ASP A 176 -23.12 5.20 3.53
C ASP A 176 -22.25 4.44 2.51
N ARG A 177 -22.85 3.83 1.49
CA ARG A 177 -22.12 3.13 0.42
C ARG A 177 -21.14 4.03 -0.31
N GLU A 178 -21.60 5.17 -0.82
CA GLU A 178 -20.76 6.06 -1.63
C GLU A 178 -19.68 6.71 -0.75
N LEU A 179 -20.06 7.13 0.45
CA LEU A 179 -19.12 7.67 1.44
C LEU A 179 -18.03 6.65 1.80
N ALA A 180 -18.42 5.40 2.04
CA ALA A 180 -17.47 4.31 2.31
C ALA A 180 -16.54 4.08 1.13
N LEU A 181 -17.06 4.01 -0.09
CA LEU A 181 -16.25 3.78 -1.29
C LEU A 181 -15.18 4.86 -1.46
N GLN A 182 -15.58 6.13 -1.31
CA GLN A 182 -14.65 7.26 -1.39
C GLN A 182 -13.60 7.22 -0.29
N ALA A 183 -13.97 6.90 0.95
CA ALA A 183 -13.03 6.79 2.05
C ALA A 183 -12.03 5.64 1.84
N ILE A 184 -12.48 4.51 1.30
CA ILE A 184 -11.62 3.36 0.98
C ILE A 184 -10.64 3.72 -0.13
N HIS A 185 -11.10 4.38 -1.19
CA HIS A 185 -10.22 4.85 -2.28
C HIS A 185 -9.15 5.80 -1.75
N LEU A 186 -9.49 6.77 -0.88
CA LEU A 186 -8.50 7.64 -0.24
C LEU A 186 -7.44 6.85 0.54
N VAL A 187 -7.85 5.86 1.34
CA VAL A 187 -6.88 5.00 2.06
C VAL A 187 -5.99 4.21 1.10
N GLN A 188 -6.55 3.66 0.03
CA GLN A 188 -5.77 2.96 -0.99
C GLN A 188 -4.77 3.89 -1.68
N ASP A 189 -5.16 5.14 -1.91
CA ASP A 189 -4.32 6.14 -2.55
C ASP A 189 -3.22 6.64 -1.61
N ILE A 190 -3.49 6.74 -0.30
CA ILE A 190 -2.47 6.99 0.74
C ILE A 190 -1.44 5.85 0.74
N VAL A 191 -1.91 4.59 0.75
CA VAL A 191 -1.06 3.41 0.72
C VAL A 191 -0.22 3.35 -0.56
N SER A 192 -0.82 3.68 -1.70
CA SER A 192 -0.12 3.73 -2.99
C SER A 192 0.95 4.81 -3.04
N ALA A 193 0.66 6.00 -2.50
CA ALA A 193 1.62 7.09 -2.47
C ALA A 193 2.78 6.76 -1.51
N GLN A 194 2.48 6.41 -0.27
CA GLN A 194 3.45 6.34 0.81
C GLN A 194 4.11 4.97 1.00
N PHE A 195 3.39 3.87 0.80
CA PHE A 195 3.80 2.52 1.21
C PHE A 195 3.91 1.53 0.04
N SER A 196 3.93 2.02 -1.21
CA SER A 196 3.96 1.11 -2.34
C SER A 196 5.28 0.33 -2.39
N ALA A 197 5.19 -0.96 -2.69
CA ALA A 197 6.34 -1.81 -3.00
C ALA A 197 6.90 -1.56 -4.40
N PHE A 198 6.08 -0.95 -5.29
CA PHE A 198 6.43 -0.64 -6.67
C PHE A 198 5.98 0.77 -7.03
N GLY A 199 6.86 1.58 -7.60
CA GLY A 199 6.46 2.91 -8.03
C GLY A 199 7.61 3.86 -8.26
N ARG A 200 7.29 5.16 -8.24
CA ARG A 200 8.20 6.27 -8.51
C ARG A 200 8.57 7.05 -7.25
N GLN A 201 8.33 6.46 -6.07
CA GLN A 201 8.72 7.06 -4.81
C GLN A 201 10.22 7.36 -4.81
N PRO A 202 10.66 8.44 -4.15
CA PRO A 202 12.01 8.97 -4.34
C PRO A 202 13.10 8.02 -3.84
N TRP A 203 12.77 7.09 -2.94
CA TRP A 203 13.67 6.08 -2.39
C TRP A 203 13.91 4.88 -3.30
N TYR A 204 13.27 4.80 -4.47
CA TYR A 204 13.43 3.67 -5.37
C TYR A 204 14.28 3.94 -6.60
N PHE A 205 14.98 2.90 -7.03
CA PHE A 205 15.40 2.75 -8.42
C PHE A 205 14.92 1.39 -8.96
N CYS A 206 14.80 1.30 -10.28
CA CYS A 206 14.19 0.16 -10.96
C CYS A 206 15.18 -0.49 -11.91
N VAL A 207 15.25 -1.81 -11.85
CA VAL A 207 15.74 -2.67 -12.93
C VAL A 207 14.50 -3.36 -13.49
N PRO A 208 14.36 -3.62 -14.81
CA PRO A 208 13.14 -4.20 -15.37
C PRO A 208 12.59 -5.40 -14.56
N GLY A 209 11.41 -5.22 -13.95
CA GLY A 209 10.74 -6.22 -13.12
C GLY A 209 11.19 -6.30 -11.65
N GLU A 210 12.06 -5.40 -11.19
CA GLU A 210 12.70 -5.44 -9.88
C GLU A 210 12.81 -4.04 -9.24
N MET A 211 12.39 -3.92 -7.98
CA MET A 211 12.44 -2.67 -7.22
C MET A 211 13.48 -2.74 -6.12
N TYR A 212 14.34 -1.71 -6.07
CA TYR A 212 15.43 -1.59 -5.11
C TYR A 212 15.37 -0.27 -4.36
N ILE A 213 15.79 -0.31 -3.11
CA ILE A 213 15.97 0.90 -2.29
C ILE A 213 17.31 1.54 -2.67
N LYS A 214 17.27 2.83 -2.99
CA LYS A 214 18.46 3.65 -3.25
C LYS A 214 19.36 3.72 -2.04
N LYS A 215 20.68 3.73 -2.27
CA LYS A 215 21.67 3.72 -1.18
C LYS A 215 21.51 4.90 -0.22
N GLU A 216 21.31 6.10 -0.76
CA GLU A 216 21.16 7.35 0.00
C GLU A 216 19.91 7.38 0.92
N TRP A 217 18.94 6.48 0.69
CA TRP A 217 17.69 6.39 1.44
C TRP A 217 17.71 5.32 2.54
N GLU A 218 18.71 4.43 2.56
CA GLU A 218 18.74 3.28 3.50
C GLU A 218 18.73 3.70 4.98
N ASP A 219 19.33 4.85 5.30
CA ASP A 219 19.41 5.38 6.66
C ASP A 219 18.20 6.24 7.07
N ARG A 220 17.28 6.53 6.14
CA ARG A 220 16.06 7.28 6.46
C ARG A 220 15.18 6.46 7.42
N PRO A 221 14.69 7.05 8.53
CA PRO A 221 13.91 6.33 9.54
C PRO A 221 12.73 5.52 8.96
N LEU A 222 11.91 6.12 8.10
CA LEU A 222 10.82 5.41 7.42
C LEU A 222 11.31 4.15 6.68
N ILE A 223 12.37 4.30 5.88
CA ILE A 223 12.92 3.24 5.03
C ILE A 223 13.47 2.11 5.88
N LYS A 224 14.23 2.46 6.91
CA LYS A 224 14.84 1.52 7.85
C LYS A 224 13.83 0.67 8.61
N HIS A 225 12.72 1.27 9.04
CA HIS A 225 11.75 0.56 9.89
C HIS A 225 10.59 -0.08 9.14
N ILE A 226 10.29 0.36 7.91
CA ILE A 226 9.13 -0.13 7.16
C ILE A 226 9.52 -0.90 5.89
N PHE A 227 10.49 -0.41 5.12
CA PHE A 227 10.80 -0.97 3.80
C PHE A 227 11.91 -2.03 3.86
N ILE A 228 12.99 -1.75 4.58
CA ILE A 228 14.11 -2.69 4.76
C ILE A 228 13.67 -4.03 5.36
N PRO A 229 12.79 -4.08 6.39
CA PRO A 229 12.28 -5.35 6.93
C PRO A 229 11.52 -6.21 5.91
N ASN A 230 11.01 -5.60 4.85
CA ASN A 230 10.28 -6.26 3.75
C ASN A 230 11.19 -6.59 2.54
N SER A 231 12.50 -6.43 2.71
CA SER A 231 13.50 -6.54 1.66
C SER A 231 14.55 -7.60 1.96
N ALA A 232 15.27 -8.04 0.92
CA ALA A 232 16.49 -8.83 1.06
C ALA A 232 17.68 -8.03 0.52
N LEU A 233 18.80 -8.08 1.25
CA LEU A 233 20.05 -7.46 0.83
C LEU A 233 20.76 -8.35 -0.20
N VAL A 234 20.80 -7.92 -1.46
CA VAL A 234 21.22 -8.75 -2.60
C VAL A 234 22.28 -8.08 -3.45
N GLY A 235 23.26 -8.85 -3.93
CA GLY A 235 24.21 -8.38 -4.94
C GLY A 235 23.64 -8.44 -6.37
N PRO A 236 24.32 -7.83 -7.36
CA PRO A 236 23.83 -7.77 -8.74
C PRO A 236 23.72 -9.16 -9.40
N LYS A 237 24.37 -10.19 -8.83
CA LYS A 237 24.30 -11.57 -9.28
C LYS A 237 23.27 -12.40 -8.47
N HIS A 238 22.38 -11.85 -7.65
CA HIS A 238 21.38 -12.69 -6.97
C HIS A 238 20.38 -13.32 -7.95
N ARG A 239 19.91 -14.54 -7.69
CA ARG A 239 18.84 -15.21 -8.47
C ARG A 239 17.65 -15.49 -7.56
N VAL A 240 16.45 -15.22 -8.07
CA VAL A 240 15.21 -15.64 -7.42
C VAL A 240 14.92 -17.06 -7.90
N GLU A 241 15.10 -18.04 -7.02
CA GLU A 241 14.91 -19.46 -7.35
C GLU A 241 13.45 -19.89 -7.16
N SER A 242 12.75 -19.27 -6.21
CA SER A 242 11.33 -19.47 -5.94
C SER A 242 10.75 -18.22 -5.29
N MET A 243 9.49 -17.90 -5.58
CA MET A 243 8.71 -16.89 -4.84
C MET A 243 7.55 -17.49 -4.06
N ILE A 244 6.90 -18.54 -4.57
CA ILE A 244 5.71 -19.17 -3.99
C ILE A 244 5.99 -20.67 -3.82
N PRO A 245 5.70 -21.28 -2.65
CA PRO A 245 5.10 -20.68 -1.44
C PRO A 245 6.08 -19.92 -0.56
N LYS A 246 7.39 -20.02 -0.83
CA LYS A 246 8.45 -19.39 -0.06
C LYS A 246 9.43 -18.69 -1.01
N ILE A 247 9.85 -17.49 -0.60
CA ILE A 247 10.87 -16.71 -1.30
C ILE A 247 12.24 -17.32 -1.02
N VAL A 248 12.91 -17.77 -2.08
CA VAL A 248 14.27 -18.31 -2.05
C VAL A 248 15.13 -17.47 -2.98
N VAL A 249 16.07 -16.73 -2.38
CA VAL A 249 17.01 -15.89 -3.11
C VAL A 249 18.41 -16.49 -2.95
N ASN A 250 19.01 -16.88 -4.07
CA ASN A 250 20.39 -17.32 -4.12
C ASN A 250 21.30 -16.14 -4.43
N ASP A 251 22.05 -15.70 -3.44
CA ASP A 251 23.04 -14.63 -3.57
C ASP A 251 24.44 -15.10 -3.13
N ARG A 252 24.73 -16.40 -3.26
CA ARG A 252 26.01 -17.01 -2.90
C ARG A 252 27.05 -16.85 -4.00
N PHE A 253 27.30 -15.60 -4.39
CA PHE A 253 28.32 -15.24 -5.36
C PHE A 253 29.42 -14.46 -4.67
N GLU A 254 30.65 -14.60 -5.16
CA GLU A 254 31.74 -13.73 -4.73
C GLU A 254 31.53 -12.33 -5.32
N TYR A 255 31.58 -11.36 -4.41
CA TYR A 255 31.48 -9.93 -4.69
C TYR A 255 32.73 -9.26 -4.16
N GLU A 256 33.22 -8.25 -4.88
CA GLU A 256 34.27 -7.39 -4.37
C GLU A 256 33.78 -6.64 -3.13
N ASP A 257 34.65 -6.47 -2.14
CA ASP A 257 34.35 -5.65 -0.97
C ASP A 257 34.55 -4.18 -1.29
N ARG A 258 33.66 -3.65 -2.11
CA ARG A 258 33.59 -2.22 -2.44
C ARG A 258 32.16 -1.70 -2.46
N GLU A 259 32.05 -0.40 -2.23
CA GLU A 259 30.83 0.34 -2.47
C GLU A 259 30.70 0.66 -3.97
N ILE A 260 29.47 0.59 -4.47
CA ILE A 260 29.13 0.88 -5.87
C ILE A 260 27.94 1.83 -5.87
N SER A 261 27.76 2.61 -6.94
CA SER A 261 26.58 3.48 -7.08
C SER A 261 25.33 2.67 -7.47
N ASP A 262 24.15 3.32 -7.44
CA ASP A 262 22.90 2.68 -7.87
C ASP A 262 22.91 2.43 -9.40
N GLU A 263 23.52 3.32 -10.18
CA GLU A 263 23.72 3.17 -11.63
C GLU A 263 24.66 2.00 -11.94
N GLU A 264 25.77 1.89 -11.22
CA GLU A 264 26.69 0.76 -11.38
C GLU A 264 26.02 -0.57 -11.03
N TYR A 265 25.17 -0.59 -9.99
CA TYR A 265 24.37 -1.78 -9.66
C TYR A 265 23.45 -2.18 -10.81
N ILE A 266 22.75 -1.20 -11.43
CA ILE A 266 21.86 -1.43 -12.58
C ILE A 266 22.65 -2.04 -13.74
N GLU A 267 23.80 -1.46 -14.10
CA GLU A 267 24.63 -1.97 -15.19
C GLU A 267 25.09 -3.41 -14.95
N LEU A 268 25.59 -3.71 -13.75
CA LEU A 268 26.02 -5.05 -13.38
C LEU A 268 24.86 -6.06 -13.37
N ARG A 269 23.65 -5.62 -13.02
CA ARG A 269 22.45 -6.46 -13.00
C ARG A 269 21.94 -6.78 -14.42
N GLN A 270 22.13 -5.87 -15.38
CA GLN A 270 21.68 -6.00 -16.77
C GLN A 270 22.65 -6.78 -17.67
N ARG A 271 23.95 -6.79 -17.38
CA ARG A 271 24.98 -7.52 -18.15
C ARG A 271 24.94 -9.05 -17.95
N ARG A 272 23.79 -9.60 -17.59
CA ARG A 272 23.67 -10.91 -16.94
C ARG A 272 23.00 -11.97 -17.80
#